data_AF-A0A8K1CX35-F1
#
_entry.id   AF-A0A8K1CX35-F1
#
_cell.length_a   1.000
_cell.length_b   1.000
_cell.length_c   1.000
_cell.angle_alpha   90.00
_cell.angle_beta   90.00
_cell.angle_gamma   90.00
#
_symmetry.space_group_name_H-M   'P 1'
#
loop_
_entity.id
_entity.type
_entity.pdbx_description
1 polymer ?
#
loop_
_entity_poly.entity_id
_entity_poly.type
_entity_poly.pdbx_seq_one_letter_code
_entity_poly.pdbx_strand_id
1 'polypeptide(L)'
;MSSATSQPNVDDPPIYELRSSRDLPSINFTKKLHHVWLPPQSCLWIVIRLLNRLPLLIPFGYCTGVLAAVAVLFLQSPSTPLAVYALIVQIVSTYLVLLELHYDLARLATKTFEFWFMSIVNIASTGLVIFCLGNVRSLGVIGNAFVFEFVLLMDASHHNTRVAAFMTLSTMIFFGLLTVAISLDWVEVRHDRVLWQSAIYTLDAGDVAANGLSTLIVLLLPIATRKYLAKLANHFLKTRRMSISVITTRPSIFWYLSITNAVATGMVMYCLGNIRSLALLRNAVAFEFALMTDANNRRGRVAAFMALFGAAVNTGFLLAMSLEWLKMRPDRSIWHHREYTLAADDVAKNGLGTLIVLLLYNGSRKYFVISRKTASTQPMNVCITCHCCLGFVKTSSLSRPR
;
A
#
# COMPACT_ATOMS: atom_id res chain seq x y z
N MET A 1 53.35 38.17 2.64
CA MET A 1 52.58 37.03 2.11
C MET A 1 51.19 37.52 1.75
N SER A 2 51.03 38.06 0.54
CA SER A 2 49.77 38.57 0.01
C SER A 2 49.13 37.49 -0.86
N SER A 3 48.07 36.86 -0.38
CA SER A 3 47.27 35.91 -1.16
C SER A 3 46.49 36.68 -2.22
N ALA A 4 46.94 36.58 -3.47
CA ALA A 4 46.22 37.10 -4.62
C ALA A 4 44.91 36.32 -4.80
N THR A 5 43.80 36.98 -4.51
CA THR A 5 42.44 36.50 -4.77
C THR A 5 42.24 36.49 -6.28
N SER A 6 42.39 35.32 -6.90
CA SER A 6 42.07 35.11 -8.31
C SER A 6 40.59 35.41 -8.55
N GLN A 7 40.30 36.51 -9.25
CA GLN A 7 38.95 36.80 -9.71
C GLN A 7 38.50 35.68 -10.65
N PRO A 8 37.30 35.10 -10.46
CA PRO A 8 36.80 34.05 -11.32
C PRO A 8 36.66 34.59 -12.75
N ASN A 9 37.27 33.88 -13.71
CA ASN A 9 37.19 34.18 -15.12
C ASN A 9 35.72 34.20 -15.55
N VAL A 10 35.26 35.35 -16.02
CA VAL A 10 33.85 35.60 -16.41
C VAL A 10 33.47 34.82 -17.68
N ASP A 11 34.44 34.24 -18.37
CA ASP A 11 34.27 33.55 -19.66
C ASP A 11 34.06 32.03 -19.54
N ASP A 12 33.99 31.48 -18.32
CA ASP A 12 33.66 30.06 -18.17
C ASP A 12 32.19 29.83 -18.54
N PRO A 13 31.89 28.96 -19.54
CA PRO A 13 30.52 28.72 -19.96
C PRO A 13 29.70 28.21 -18.77
N PRO A 14 28.49 28.73 -18.54
CA PRO A 14 27.68 28.36 -17.38
C PRO A 14 27.44 26.85 -17.41
N ILE A 15 27.99 26.15 -16.40
CA ILE A 15 27.93 24.68 -16.26
C ILE A 15 26.47 24.18 -16.16
N TYR A 16 25.52 25.07 -15.87
CA TYR A 16 24.10 24.76 -15.77
C TYR A 16 23.25 25.78 -16.51
N GLU A 17 22.62 25.36 -17.61
CA GLU A 17 21.59 26.12 -18.31
C GLU A 17 20.23 25.91 -17.60
N LEU A 18 19.64 27.00 -17.10
CA LEU A 18 18.26 26.99 -16.62
C LEU A 18 17.31 26.91 -17.81
N ARG A 19 16.97 25.70 -18.25
CA ARG A 19 15.89 25.50 -19.23
C ARG A 19 14.55 25.81 -18.58
N SER A 20 13.70 26.57 -19.26
CA SER A 20 12.28 26.64 -18.90
C SER A 20 11.73 25.22 -18.89
N SER A 21 11.18 24.81 -17.76
CA SER A 21 10.49 23.53 -17.69
C SER A 21 9.32 23.59 -18.66
N ARG A 22 9.17 22.58 -19.53
CA ARG A 22 7.92 22.37 -20.29
C ARG A 22 6.75 22.51 -19.32
N ASP A 23 5.69 23.21 -19.74
CA ASP A 23 4.52 23.42 -18.91
C ASP A 23 4.08 22.10 -18.28
N LEU A 24 4.04 22.07 -16.95
CA LEU A 24 3.58 20.90 -16.22
C LEU A 24 2.14 20.63 -16.64
N PRO A 25 1.76 19.36 -16.87
CA PRO A 25 0.39 19.03 -17.24
C PRO A 25 -0.56 19.60 -16.18
N SER A 26 -1.44 20.52 -16.61
CA SER A 26 -2.41 21.13 -15.72
C SER A 26 -3.45 20.08 -15.31
N ILE A 27 -3.46 19.68 -14.04
CA ILE A 27 -4.45 18.75 -13.49
C ILE A 27 -5.73 19.52 -13.22
N ASN A 28 -6.83 19.13 -13.86
CA ASN A 28 -8.11 19.77 -13.65
C ASN A 28 -8.98 18.99 -12.63
N PHE A 29 -9.06 19.51 -11.41
CA PHE A 29 -9.88 18.92 -10.34
C PHE A 29 -11.40 19.14 -10.50
N THR A 30 -11.87 19.88 -11.50
CA THR A 30 -13.33 19.99 -11.73
C THR A 30 -13.87 18.80 -12.51
N LYS A 31 -13.01 18.08 -13.25
CA LYS A 31 -13.39 16.93 -14.07
C LYS A 31 -13.49 15.66 -13.23
N LYS A 32 -14.72 15.30 -12.85
CA LYS A 32 -15.05 14.00 -12.24
C LYS A 32 -15.32 12.93 -13.30
N LEU A 33 -15.17 11.67 -12.92
CA LEU A 33 -15.31 10.52 -13.81
C LEU A 33 -16.70 10.45 -14.46
N HIS A 34 -17.77 10.73 -13.70
CA HIS A 34 -19.13 10.76 -14.25
C HIS A 34 -19.33 11.82 -15.34
N HIS A 35 -18.61 12.95 -15.32
CA HIS A 35 -18.70 13.96 -16.38
C HIS A 35 -18.10 13.46 -17.70
N VAL A 36 -17.16 12.51 -17.64
CA VAL A 36 -16.51 11.94 -18.82
C VAL A 36 -17.27 10.72 -19.33
N TRP A 37 -17.78 9.87 -18.43
CA TRP A 37 -18.43 8.60 -18.79
C TRP A 37 -19.91 8.69 -19.11
N LEU A 38 -20.61 9.73 -18.61
CA LEU A 38 -22.06 9.91 -18.83
C LEU A 38 -22.32 11.21 -19.61
N PRO A 39 -22.10 11.22 -20.94
CA PRO A 39 -22.28 12.42 -21.76
C PRO A 39 -23.70 13.01 -21.81
N PRO A 40 -24.82 12.26 -21.71
CA PRO A 40 -26.15 12.86 -21.72
C PRO A 40 -26.44 13.58 -20.40
N GLN A 41 -26.83 14.86 -20.48
CA GLN A 41 -27.16 15.69 -19.31
C GLN A 41 -28.27 15.08 -18.44
N SER A 42 -29.21 14.35 -19.04
CA SER A 42 -30.33 13.70 -18.33
C SER A 42 -29.87 12.58 -17.40
N CYS A 43 -28.98 11.70 -17.86
CA CYS A 43 -28.43 10.61 -17.02
C CYS A 43 -27.54 11.17 -15.91
N LEU A 44 -26.78 12.22 -16.22
CA LEU A 44 -25.91 12.90 -15.27
C LEU A 44 -26.71 13.47 -14.09
N TRP A 45 -27.85 14.11 -14.34
CA TRP A 45 -28.68 14.68 -13.28
C TRP A 45 -29.25 13.61 -12.34
N ILE A 46 -29.69 12.47 -12.86
CA ILE A 46 -30.19 11.35 -12.05
C ILE A 46 -29.07 10.80 -11.16
N VAL A 47 -27.88 10.58 -11.72
CA VAL A 47 -26.72 10.06 -10.97
C VAL A 47 -26.28 11.05 -9.89
N ILE A 48 -26.18 12.35 -10.20
CA ILE A 48 -25.83 13.37 -9.22
C ILE A 48 -26.88 13.44 -8.11
N ARG A 49 -28.17 13.37 -8.47
CA ARG A 49 -29.27 13.33 -7.49
C ARG A 49 -29.16 12.10 -6.58
N LEU A 50 -28.84 10.94 -7.14
CA LEU A 50 -28.64 9.70 -6.39
C LEU A 50 -27.46 9.82 -5.42
N LEU A 51 -26.29 10.25 -5.91
CA LEU A 51 -25.07 10.43 -5.10
C LEU A 51 -25.28 11.43 -3.95
N ASN A 52 -25.92 12.56 -4.24
CA ASN A 52 -26.18 13.60 -3.22
C ASN A 52 -27.22 13.20 -2.19
N ARG A 53 -28.20 12.36 -2.56
CA ARG A 53 -29.28 11.94 -1.66
C ARG A 53 -28.90 10.76 -0.77
N LEU A 54 -27.88 9.99 -1.17
CA LEU A 54 -27.58 8.70 -0.55
C LEU A 54 -26.14 8.56 -0.03
N PRO A 55 -25.54 9.57 0.61
CA PRO A 55 -24.17 9.48 1.12
C PRO A 55 -24.01 8.41 2.21
N LEU A 56 -25.11 8.08 2.92
CA LEU A 56 -25.14 7.00 3.91
C LEU A 56 -25.49 5.64 3.31
N LEU A 57 -26.24 5.59 2.20
CA LEU A 57 -26.64 4.32 1.58
C LEU A 57 -25.46 3.63 0.91
N ILE A 58 -24.52 4.39 0.34
CA ILE A 58 -23.34 3.82 -0.31
C ILE A 58 -22.49 2.97 0.67
N PRO A 59 -22.02 3.51 1.82
CA PRO A 59 -21.28 2.70 2.78
C PRO A 59 -22.16 1.62 3.41
N PHE A 60 -23.44 1.89 3.67
CA PHE A 60 -24.35 0.87 4.24
C PHE A 60 -24.56 -0.31 3.29
N GLY A 61 -24.85 -0.05 2.02
CA GLY A 61 -24.97 -1.07 0.98
C GLY A 61 -23.68 -1.87 0.84
N TYR A 62 -22.54 -1.19 0.85
CA TYR A 62 -21.27 -1.91 0.84
C TYR A 62 -21.08 -2.79 2.09
N CYS A 63 -21.41 -2.31 3.30
CA CYS A 63 -21.38 -3.13 4.52
C CYS A 63 -22.24 -4.38 4.37
N THR A 64 -23.49 -4.23 3.90
CA THR A 64 -24.41 -5.36 3.76
C THR A 64 -23.88 -6.34 2.71
N GLY A 65 -23.27 -5.85 1.64
CA GLY A 65 -22.59 -6.67 0.65
C GLY A 65 -21.40 -7.44 1.22
N VAL A 66 -20.54 -6.80 2.03
CA VAL A 66 -19.40 -7.48 2.68
C VAL A 66 -19.88 -8.50 3.71
N LEU A 67 -20.85 -8.14 4.56
CA LEU A 67 -21.43 -9.06 5.55
C LEU A 67 -22.09 -10.27 4.89
N ALA A 68 -22.82 -10.06 3.78
CA ALA A 68 -23.37 -11.13 2.98
C ALA A 68 -22.27 -12.02 2.40
N ALA A 69 -21.19 -11.45 1.86
CA ALA A 69 -20.05 -12.22 1.35
C ALA A 69 -19.36 -13.04 2.47
N VAL A 70 -19.20 -12.48 3.67
CA VAL A 70 -18.68 -13.21 4.84
C VAL A 70 -19.61 -14.35 5.21
N ALA A 71 -20.93 -14.11 5.28
CA ALA A 71 -21.90 -15.16 5.59
C ALA A 71 -21.86 -16.31 4.56
N VAL A 72 -21.72 -15.98 3.27
CA VAL A 72 -21.59 -16.96 2.17
C VAL A 72 -20.36 -17.87 2.34
N LEU A 73 -19.26 -17.36 2.90
CA LEU A 73 -18.05 -18.16 3.15
C LEU A 73 -18.30 -19.30 4.15
N PHE A 74 -19.16 -19.07 5.16
CA PHE A 74 -19.39 -20.01 6.27
C PHE A 74 -20.67 -20.84 6.13
N LEU A 75 -21.57 -20.50 5.20
CA LEU A 75 -22.79 -21.28 4.96
C LEU A 75 -22.48 -22.58 4.21
N GLN A 76 -22.95 -23.72 4.75
CA GLN A 76 -22.83 -25.05 4.14
C GLN A 76 -23.84 -25.26 3.00
N SER A 77 -25.04 -24.67 3.10
CA SER A 77 -26.17 -24.79 2.16
C SER A 77 -26.00 -23.93 0.89
N PRO A 78 -26.76 -24.16 -0.21
CA PRO A 78 -26.67 -23.39 -1.44
C PRO A 78 -26.89 -21.89 -1.19
N SER A 79 -25.78 -21.16 -1.12
CA SER A 79 -25.72 -19.74 -0.82
C SER A 79 -25.73 -18.88 -2.08
N THR A 80 -26.05 -19.46 -3.24
CA THR A 80 -26.08 -18.82 -4.56
C THR A 80 -26.83 -17.47 -4.58
N PRO A 81 -28.08 -17.35 -4.11
CA PRO A 81 -28.80 -16.07 -4.16
C PRO A 81 -28.12 -15.01 -3.28
N LEU A 82 -27.59 -15.40 -2.13
CA LEU A 82 -26.90 -14.50 -1.21
C LEU A 82 -25.53 -14.06 -1.78
N ALA A 83 -24.82 -14.95 -2.47
CA ALA A 83 -23.57 -14.65 -3.15
C ALA A 83 -23.76 -13.68 -4.32
N VAL A 84 -24.82 -13.88 -5.12
CA VAL A 84 -25.20 -12.96 -6.21
C VAL A 84 -25.61 -11.61 -5.64
N TYR A 85 -26.41 -11.59 -4.57
CA TYR A 85 -26.76 -10.36 -3.86
C TYR A 85 -25.52 -9.62 -3.37
N ALA A 86 -24.60 -10.31 -2.69
CA ALA A 86 -23.36 -9.74 -2.20
C ALA A 86 -22.53 -9.10 -3.32
N LEU A 87 -22.35 -9.81 -4.44
CA LEU A 87 -21.63 -9.32 -5.62
C LEU A 87 -22.28 -8.07 -6.21
N ILE A 88 -23.59 -8.11 -6.47
CA ILE A 88 -24.32 -6.99 -7.09
C ILE A 88 -24.22 -5.76 -6.19
N VAL A 89 -24.50 -5.91 -4.90
CA VAL A 89 -24.48 -4.79 -3.97
C VAL A 89 -23.07 -4.20 -3.85
N GLN A 90 -22.03 -5.04 -3.73
CA GLN A 90 -20.64 -4.56 -3.68
C GLN A 90 -20.25 -3.82 -4.96
N ILE A 91 -20.54 -4.37 -6.14
CA ILE A 91 -20.22 -3.73 -7.43
C ILE A 91 -20.95 -2.39 -7.56
N VAL A 92 -22.26 -2.36 -7.28
CA VAL A 92 -23.07 -1.13 -7.40
C VAL A 92 -22.57 -0.06 -6.44
N SER A 93 -22.37 -0.39 -5.15
CA SER A 93 -21.87 0.56 -4.17
C SER A 93 -20.49 1.10 -4.56
N THR A 94 -19.62 0.25 -5.10
CA THR A 94 -18.27 0.68 -5.45
C THR A 94 -18.23 1.49 -6.74
N TYR A 95 -19.08 1.15 -7.71
CA TYR A 95 -19.24 1.93 -8.93
C TYR A 95 -19.73 3.35 -8.63
N LEU A 96 -20.67 3.51 -7.69
CA LEU A 96 -21.12 4.84 -7.26
C LEU A 96 -19.98 5.68 -6.67
N VAL A 97 -19.09 5.06 -5.89
CA VAL A 97 -17.89 5.75 -5.36
C VAL A 97 -16.91 6.10 -6.47
N LEU A 98 -16.71 5.20 -7.43
CA LEU A 98 -15.82 5.40 -8.57
C LEU A 98 -16.23 6.61 -9.40
N LEU A 99 -17.53 6.81 -9.61
CA LEU A 99 -18.07 7.96 -10.36
C LEU A 99 -17.67 9.31 -9.76
N GLU A 100 -17.33 9.37 -8.47
CA GLU A 100 -16.92 10.61 -7.79
C GLU A 100 -15.42 10.90 -7.88
N LEU A 101 -14.61 9.99 -8.42
CA LEU A 101 -13.17 10.21 -8.57
C LEU A 101 -12.89 11.34 -9.58
N HIS A 102 -11.82 12.10 -9.34
CA HIS A 102 -11.31 13.05 -10.33
C HIS A 102 -10.60 12.31 -11.46
N TYR A 103 -11.04 12.55 -12.70
CA TYR A 103 -10.58 11.81 -13.86
C TYR A 103 -9.06 11.95 -14.09
N ASP A 104 -8.53 13.17 -14.01
CA ASP A 104 -7.11 13.43 -14.28
C ASP A 104 -6.21 12.76 -13.23
N LEU A 105 -6.63 12.75 -11.96
CA LEU A 105 -5.90 12.06 -10.89
C LEU A 105 -5.99 10.54 -11.03
N ALA A 106 -7.16 10.00 -11.33
CA ALA A 106 -7.34 8.57 -11.57
C ALA A 106 -6.48 8.11 -12.77
N ARG A 107 -6.47 8.89 -13.86
CA ARG A 107 -5.62 8.64 -15.04
C ARG A 107 -4.12 8.73 -14.73
N LEU A 108 -3.73 9.61 -13.81
CA LEU A 108 -2.34 9.68 -13.35
C LEU A 108 -1.98 8.48 -12.48
N ALA A 109 -2.87 8.09 -11.55
CA ALA A 109 -2.69 6.93 -10.68
C ALA A 109 -2.52 5.64 -11.48
N THR A 110 -3.37 5.41 -12.51
CA THR A 110 -3.28 4.23 -13.37
C THR A 110 -2.03 4.19 -14.24
N LYS A 111 -1.27 5.27 -14.35
CA LYS A 111 0.04 5.29 -15.04
C LYS A 111 1.22 4.99 -14.12
N THR A 112 0.98 4.87 -12.81
CA THR A 112 2.06 4.57 -11.86
C THR A 112 2.37 3.08 -11.82
N PHE A 113 3.66 2.75 -11.65
CA PHE A 113 4.10 1.35 -11.45
C PHE A 113 3.44 0.72 -10.21
N GLU A 114 3.25 1.50 -9.13
CA GLU A 114 2.61 1.01 -7.90
C GLU A 114 1.19 0.50 -8.16
N PHE A 115 0.41 1.20 -8.98
CA PHE A 115 -0.95 0.77 -9.32
C PHE A 115 -0.93 -0.60 -10.00
N TRP A 116 -0.19 -0.75 -11.10
CA TRP A 116 -0.13 -2.00 -11.85
C TRP A 116 0.43 -3.16 -11.04
N PHE A 117 1.47 -2.92 -10.23
CA PHE A 117 2.01 -3.95 -9.35
C PHE A 117 0.94 -4.47 -8.37
N MET A 118 0.24 -3.55 -7.69
CA MET A 118 -0.83 -3.91 -6.75
C MET A 118 -1.99 -4.62 -7.44
N SER A 119 -2.38 -4.16 -8.63
CA SER A 119 -3.46 -4.79 -9.41
C SER A 119 -3.11 -6.20 -9.86
N ILE A 120 -1.88 -6.43 -10.31
CA ILE A 120 -1.43 -7.78 -10.71
C ILE A 120 -1.41 -8.71 -9.50
N VAL A 121 -0.88 -8.27 -8.36
CA VAL A 121 -0.88 -9.08 -7.12
C VAL A 121 -2.30 -9.37 -6.67
N ASN A 122 -3.23 -8.41 -6.77
CA ASN A 122 -4.64 -8.58 -6.45
C ASN A 122 -5.29 -9.62 -7.37
N ILE A 123 -5.16 -9.47 -8.68
CA ILE A 123 -5.75 -10.39 -9.68
C ILE A 123 -5.16 -11.80 -9.52
N ALA A 124 -3.84 -11.93 -9.33
CA ALA A 124 -3.20 -13.23 -9.14
C ALA A 124 -3.68 -13.92 -7.85
N SER A 125 -3.68 -13.20 -6.72
CA SER A 125 -4.10 -13.76 -5.42
C SER A 125 -5.59 -14.11 -5.42
N THR A 126 -6.44 -13.23 -5.95
CA THR A 126 -7.89 -13.48 -6.01
C THR A 126 -8.23 -14.56 -7.02
N GLY A 127 -7.52 -14.65 -8.15
CA GLY A 127 -7.62 -15.74 -9.11
C GLY A 127 -7.29 -17.10 -8.49
N LEU A 128 -6.23 -17.18 -7.69
CA LEU A 128 -5.89 -18.39 -6.94
C LEU A 128 -6.97 -18.77 -5.92
N VAL A 129 -7.53 -17.79 -5.19
CA VAL A 129 -8.64 -18.05 -4.26
C VAL A 129 -9.87 -18.57 -5.02
N ILE A 130 -10.26 -17.92 -6.13
CA ILE A 130 -11.39 -18.34 -6.96
C ILE A 130 -11.18 -19.78 -7.45
N PHE A 131 -9.95 -20.08 -7.88
CA PHE A 131 -9.54 -21.41 -8.31
C PHE A 131 -9.63 -22.44 -7.17
N CYS A 132 -9.23 -22.10 -5.94
CA CYS A 132 -9.35 -22.97 -4.76
C CYS A 132 -10.80 -23.23 -4.34
N LEU A 133 -11.64 -22.18 -4.39
CA LEU A 133 -13.04 -22.27 -3.98
C LEU A 133 -13.90 -23.04 -4.99
N GLY A 134 -13.68 -22.82 -6.29
CA GLY A 134 -14.36 -23.56 -7.37
C GLY A 134 -15.90 -23.49 -7.38
N ASN A 135 -16.51 -22.61 -6.59
CA ASN A 135 -17.96 -22.59 -6.33
C ASN A 135 -18.52 -21.17 -6.24
N VAL A 136 -19.81 -21.04 -5.90
CA VAL A 136 -20.51 -19.75 -5.79
C VAL A 136 -19.92 -18.78 -4.75
N ARG A 137 -19.13 -19.26 -3.78
CA ARG A 137 -18.45 -18.42 -2.77
C ARG A 137 -17.39 -17.51 -3.41
N SER A 138 -16.85 -17.91 -4.56
CA SER A 138 -15.92 -17.11 -5.36
C SER A 138 -16.49 -15.76 -5.80
N LEU A 139 -17.83 -15.63 -5.93
CA LEU A 139 -18.47 -14.36 -6.31
C LEU A 139 -18.20 -13.26 -5.26
N GLY A 140 -18.20 -13.59 -3.96
CA GLY A 140 -17.88 -12.63 -2.91
C GLY A 140 -16.42 -12.17 -2.93
N VAL A 141 -15.52 -13.03 -3.40
CA VAL A 141 -14.10 -12.71 -3.60
C VAL A 141 -13.93 -11.78 -4.79
N ILE A 142 -14.62 -12.02 -5.90
CA ILE A 142 -14.61 -11.14 -7.08
C ILE A 142 -15.07 -9.74 -6.72
N GLY A 143 -16.19 -9.61 -5.98
CA GLY A 143 -16.69 -8.31 -5.55
C GLY A 143 -15.66 -7.52 -4.72
N ASN A 144 -14.99 -8.17 -3.77
CA ASN A 144 -13.93 -7.53 -2.98
C ASN A 144 -12.65 -7.26 -3.78
N ALA A 145 -12.31 -8.10 -4.77
CA ALA A 145 -11.20 -7.86 -5.67
C ALA A 145 -11.40 -6.55 -6.46
N PHE A 146 -12.62 -6.31 -6.95
CA PHE A 146 -12.98 -5.03 -7.56
C PHE A 146 -12.83 -3.88 -6.58
N VAL A 147 -13.34 -4.03 -5.35
CA VAL A 147 -13.24 -2.99 -4.31
C VAL A 147 -11.79 -2.63 -4.01
N PHE A 148 -10.89 -3.62 -3.96
CA PHE A 148 -9.46 -3.40 -3.79
C PHE A 148 -8.89 -2.45 -4.85
N GLU A 149 -9.16 -2.70 -6.14
CA GLU A 149 -8.71 -1.81 -7.23
C GLU A 149 -9.20 -0.38 -7.04
N PHE A 150 -10.45 -0.22 -6.61
CA PHE A 150 -11.02 1.09 -6.37
C PHE A 150 -10.39 1.78 -5.17
N VAL A 151 -10.08 1.03 -4.09
CA VAL A 151 -9.38 1.56 -2.91
C VAL A 151 -8.01 2.13 -3.26
N LEU A 152 -7.30 1.53 -4.24
CA LEU A 152 -6.05 2.08 -4.79
C LEU A 152 -6.27 3.42 -5.50
N LEU A 153 -7.38 3.56 -6.23
CA LEU A 153 -7.74 4.80 -6.93
C LEU A 153 -8.35 5.86 -6.02
N MET A 154 -8.81 5.51 -4.81
CA MET A 154 -9.48 6.47 -3.92
C MET A 154 -8.59 7.59 -3.41
N ASP A 155 -7.26 7.49 -3.51
CA ASP A 155 -6.36 8.62 -3.23
C ASP A 155 -6.62 9.80 -4.20
N ALA A 156 -7.29 9.57 -5.34
CA ALA A 156 -7.78 10.60 -6.25
C ALA A 156 -9.02 11.36 -5.72
N SER A 157 -9.66 10.92 -4.63
CA SER A 157 -10.83 11.59 -4.05
C SER A 157 -10.52 12.21 -2.69
N HIS A 158 -10.49 13.54 -2.66
CA HIS A 158 -10.34 14.28 -1.40
C HIS A 158 -11.65 14.38 -0.61
N HIS A 159 -12.81 14.30 -1.27
CA HIS A 159 -14.10 14.56 -0.64
C HIS A 159 -14.55 13.40 0.26
N ASN A 160 -14.32 12.15 -0.18
CA ASN A 160 -14.85 10.96 0.46
C ASN A 160 -13.80 10.10 1.15
N THR A 161 -12.83 10.73 1.80
CA THR A 161 -11.78 10.06 2.59
C THR A 161 -12.34 9.16 3.70
N ARG A 162 -13.48 9.50 4.30
CA ARG A 162 -14.14 8.67 5.33
C ARG A 162 -14.67 7.36 4.76
N VAL A 163 -15.41 7.43 3.65
CA VAL A 163 -15.93 6.26 2.94
C VAL A 163 -14.77 5.41 2.45
N ALA A 164 -13.70 6.04 1.94
CA ALA A 164 -12.49 5.35 1.51
C ALA A 164 -11.82 4.56 2.63
N ALA A 165 -11.62 5.18 3.79
CA ALA A 165 -11.02 4.52 4.94
C ALA A 165 -11.88 3.34 5.41
N PHE A 166 -13.20 3.52 5.42
CA PHE A 166 -14.15 2.47 5.78
C PHE A 166 -14.10 1.29 4.80
N MET A 167 -14.20 1.55 3.49
CA MET A 167 -14.06 0.54 2.42
C MET A 167 -12.75 -0.25 2.54
N THR A 168 -11.64 0.47 2.78
CA THR A 168 -10.31 -0.13 2.96
C THR A 168 -10.30 -1.07 4.15
N LEU A 169 -10.82 -0.63 5.30
CA LEU A 169 -10.86 -1.42 6.53
C LEU A 169 -11.72 -2.68 6.37
N SER A 170 -12.92 -2.56 5.80
CA SER A 170 -13.80 -3.71 5.56
C SER A 170 -13.20 -4.71 4.59
N THR A 171 -12.51 -4.25 3.53
CA THR A 171 -11.79 -5.12 2.59
C THR A 171 -10.66 -5.87 3.30
N MET A 172 -9.89 -5.18 4.17
CA MET A 172 -8.84 -5.82 4.99
C MET A 172 -9.43 -6.88 5.93
N ILE A 173 -10.56 -6.59 6.59
CA ILE A 173 -11.25 -7.53 7.46
C ILE A 173 -11.71 -8.75 6.65
N PHE A 174 -12.32 -8.53 5.49
CA PHE A 174 -12.77 -9.61 4.62
C PHE A 174 -11.61 -10.51 4.18
N PHE A 175 -10.52 -9.94 3.65
CA PHE A 175 -9.34 -10.72 3.27
C PHE A 175 -8.67 -11.39 4.46
N GLY A 176 -8.66 -10.78 5.64
CA GLY A 176 -8.16 -11.38 6.87
C GLY A 176 -8.97 -12.61 7.27
N LEU A 177 -10.30 -12.49 7.31
CA LEU A 177 -11.20 -13.60 7.60
C LEU A 177 -11.08 -14.72 6.56
N LEU A 178 -10.97 -14.36 5.29
CA LEU A 178 -10.79 -15.32 4.19
C LEU A 178 -9.45 -16.06 4.30
N THR A 179 -8.37 -15.34 4.64
CA THR A 179 -7.04 -15.93 4.87
C THR A 179 -7.10 -16.94 6.02
N VAL A 180 -7.73 -16.55 7.15
CA VAL A 180 -7.91 -17.45 8.31
C VAL A 180 -8.77 -18.65 7.94
N ALA A 181 -9.87 -18.44 7.21
CA ALA A 181 -10.77 -19.51 6.80
C ALA A 181 -10.08 -20.52 5.86
N ILE A 182 -9.23 -20.06 4.94
CA ILE A 182 -8.43 -20.93 4.07
C ILE A 182 -7.36 -21.67 4.89
N SER A 183 -6.65 -20.97 5.78
CA SER A 183 -5.55 -21.54 6.55
C SER A 183 -6.01 -22.59 7.58
N LEU A 184 -7.19 -22.39 8.16
CA LEU A 184 -7.79 -23.33 9.13
C LEU A 184 -8.68 -24.39 8.48
N ASP A 185 -8.72 -24.42 7.14
CA ASP A 185 -9.58 -25.33 6.36
C ASP A 185 -11.07 -25.29 6.80
N TRP A 186 -11.55 -24.09 7.15
CA TRP A 186 -12.95 -23.87 7.53
C TRP A 186 -13.90 -23.87 6.34
N VAL A 187 -13.36 -23.82 5.12
CA VAL A 187 -14.14 -23.82 3.89
C VAL A 187 -14.29 -25.25 3.39
N GLU A 188 -15.36 -25.94 3.80
CA GLU A 188 -15.63 -27.37 3.53
C GLU A 188 -15.59 -27.80 2.05
N VAL A 189 -15.65 -26.86 1.10
CA VAL A 189 -15.66 -27.15 -0.35
C VAL A 189 -14.34 -26.68 -1.00
N ARG A 190 -13.26 -26.60 -0.20
CA ARG A 190 -11.92 -26.39 -0.73
C ARG A 190 -11.55 -27.62 -1.54
N HIS A 191 -11.17 -27.39 -2.79
CA HIS A 191 -10.56 -28.43 -3.58
C HIS A 191 -9.07 -28.38 -3.27
N ASP A 192 -8.49 -29.50 -2.83
CA ASP A 192 -7.04 -29.63 -2.64
C ASP A 192 -6.36 -29.64 -4.00
N ARG A 193 -6.11 -28.44 -4.52
CA ARG A 193 -5.51 -28.23 -5.83
C ARG A 193 -4.03 -27.97 -5.65
N VAL A 194 -3.24 -28.99 -5.92
CA VAL A 194 -1.78 -28.86 -5.96
C VAL A 194 -1.40 -28.09 -7.23
N LEU A 195 -0.78 -26.91 -7.08
CA LEU A 195 -0.32 -26.11 -8.22
C LEU A 195 0.93 -26.71 -8.85
N TRP A 196 1.82 -27.22 -8.00
CA TRP A 196 3.08 -27.81 -8.44
C TRP A 196 3.46 -28.95 -7.51
N GLN A 197 3.80 -30.08 -8.11
CA GLN A 197 4.26 -31.26 -7.40
C GLN A 197 5.62 -31.68 -7.96
N SER A 198 6.60 -31.74 -7.08
CA SER A 198 7.93 -32.31 -7.31
C SER A 198 8.10 -33.55 -6.42
N ALA A 199 9.15 -34.34 -6.64
CA ALA A 199 9.44 -35.52 -5.83
C ALA A 199 9.64 -35.22 -4.34
N ILE A 200 9.95 -33.96 -3.99
CA ILE A 200 10.30 -33.52 -2.63
C ILE A 200 9.34 -32.45 -2.11
N TYR A 201 8.67 -31.70 -3.00
CA TYR A 201 7.91 -30.50 -2.62
C TYR A 201 6.53 -30.51 -3.25
N THR A 202 5.52 -30.14 -2.46
CA THR A 202 4.15 -29.89 -2.90
C THR A 202 3.81 -28.43 -2.63
N LEU A 203 3.43 -27.69 -3.68
CA LEU A 203 2.96 -26.32 -3.55
C LEU A 203 1.43 -26.32 -3.65
N ASP A 204 0.76 -26.17 -2.52
CA ASP A 204 -0.69 -26.08 -2.45
C ASP A 204 -1.18 -24.69 -2.91
N ALA A 205 -2.22 -24.67 -3.74
CA ALA A 205 -2.87 -23.44 -4.16
C ALA A 205 -3.38 -22.62 -2.97
N GLY A 206 -3.87 -23.27 -1.92
CA GLY A 206 -4.44 -22.56 -0.77
C GLY A 206 -3.37 -21.82 0.05
N ASP A 207 -2.16 -22.37 0.17
CA ASP A 207 -1.05 -21.72 0.87
C ASP A 207 -0.57 -20.48 0.10
N VAL A 208 -0.44 -20.61 -1.22
CA VAL A 208 -0.08 -19.48 -2.09
C VAL A 208 -1.18 -18.41 -2.06
N ALA A 209 -2.45 -18.82 -2.07
CA ALA A 209 -3.58 -17.91 -1.97
C ALA A 209 -3.61 -17.16 -0.63
N ALA A 210 -3.43 -17.87 0.50
CA ALA A 210 -3.39 -17.28 1.84
C ALA A 210 -2.22 -16.30 1.99
N ASN A 211 -1.05 -16.62 1.45
CA ASN A 211 0.10 -15.73 1.43
C ASN A 211 -0.16 -14.49 0.54
N GLY A 212 -0.76 -14.68 -0.64
CA GLY A 212 -1.18 -13.59 -1.53
C GLY A 212 -2.17 -12.63 -0.85
N LEU A 213 -3.20 -13.16 -0.19
CA LEU A 213 -4.16 -12.36 0.57
C LEU A 213 -3.50 -11.61 1.75
N SER A 214 -2.62 -12.28 2.48
CA SER A 214 -1.83 -11.65 3.56
C SER A 214 -1.00 -10.49 3.04
N THR A 215 -0.37 -10.68 1.88
CA THR A 215 0.39 -9.63 1.18
C THR A 215 -0.53 -8.46 0.82
N LEU A 216 -1.74 -8.69 0.31
CA LEU A 216 -2.71 -7.62 0.04
C LEU A 216 -3.11 -6.84 1.29
N ILE A 217 -3.38 -7.52 2.42
CA ILE A 217 -3.72 -6.87 3.69
C ILE A 217 -2.58 -5.95 4.14
N VAL A 218 -1.36 -6.48 4.07
CA VAL A 218 -0.13 -5.78 4.40
C VAL A 218 0.08 -4.55 3.52
N LEU A 219 -0.22 -4.65 2.23
CA LEU A 219 -0.12 -3.55 1.27
C LEU A 219 -1.22 -2.49 1.48
N LEU A 220 -2.41 -2.87 1.95
CA LEU A 220 -3.50 -1.94 2.29
C LEU A 220 -3.26 -1.17 3.59
N LEU A 221 -2.56 -1.75 4.56
CA LEU A 221 -2.35 -1.14 5.87
C LEU A 221 -1.70 0.26 5.76
N PRO A 222 -0.61 0.49 5.01
CA PRO A 222 -0.05 1.83 4.79
C PRO A 222 -1.02 2.82 4.12
N ILE A 223 -1.93 2.34 3.27
CA ILE A 223 -2.95 3.17 2.62
C ILE A 223 -3.98 3.60 3.67
N ALA A 224 -4.47 2.65 4.47
CA ALA A 224 -5.40 2.92 5.57
C ALA A 224 -4.81 3.90 6.59
N THR A 225 -3.56 3.70 7.02
CA THR A 225 -2.90 4.59 7.98
C THR A 225 -2.72 6.00 7.43
N ARG A 226 -2.34 6.14 6.14
CA ARG A 226 -2.21 7.47 5.51
C ARG A 226 -3.54 8.20 5.46
N LYS A 227 -4.63 7.51 5.08
CA LYS A 227 -5.99 8.08 5.06
C LYS A 227 -6.46 8.49 6.45
N TYR A 228 -6.17 7.68 7.48
CA TYR A 228 -6.49 7.99 8.86
C TYR A 228 -5.72 9.21 9.39
N LEU A 229 -4.40 9.27 9.15
CA LEU A 229 -3.57 10.41 9.53
C LEU A 229 -3.98 11.71 8.81
N ALA A 230 -4.31 11.63 7.51
CA ALA A 230 -4.83 12.78 6.77
C ALA A 230 -6.15 13.30 7.36
N LYS A 231 -7.04 12.40 7.80
CA LYS A 231 -8.28 12.78 8.50
C LYS A 231 -8.00 13.48 9.83
N LEU A 232 -7.07 12.96 10.63
CA LEU A 232 -6.66 13.58 11.89
C LEU A 232 -6.07 14.99 11.65
N ALA A 233 -5.16 15.13 10.69
CA ALA A 233 -4.57 16.41 10.34
C ALA A 233 -5.64 17.44 9.92
N ASN A 234 -6.59 17.03 9.07
CA ASN A 234 -7.71 17.90 8.67
C ASN A 234 -8.61 18.28 9.85
N HIS A 235 -8.82 17.37 10.80
CA HIS A 235 -9.58 17.69 12.01
C HIS A 235 -8.84 18.73 12.86
N PHE A 236 -7.54 18.56 13.09
CA PHE A 236 -6.73 19.52 13.85
C PHE A 236 -6.67 20.91 13.20
N LEU A 237 -6.51 20.97 11.87
CA LEU A 237 -6.53 22.23 11.12
C LEU A 237 -7.88 22.96 11.20
N LYS A 238 -8.99 22.22 11.28
CA LYS A 238 -10.31 22.81 11.45
C LYS A 238 -10.54 23.32 12.88
N THR A 239 -10.03 22.61 13.88
CA THR A 239 -10.26 22.92 15.30
C THR A 239 -9.28 23.94 15.87
N ARG A 240 -8.06 24.06 15.31
CA ARG A 240 -7.06 25.07 15.71
C ARG A 240 -6.64 25.90 14.50
N ARG A 241 -6.74 27.23 14.59
CA ARG A 241 -6.08 28.19 13.67
C ARG A 241 -4.55 28.18 13.85
N MET A 242 -3.93 27.01 13.86
CA MET A 242 -2.47 26.89 13.88
C MET A 242 -2.01 26.40 12.53
N SER A 243 -1.13 27.17 11.89
CA SER A 243 -0.38 26.71 10.72
C SER A 243 0.65 25.68 11.18
N ILE A 244 0.23 24.43 11.30
CA ILE A 244 1.17 23.33 11.52
C ILE A 244 1.80 23.03 10.17
N SER A 245 3.08 23.38 10.02
CA SER A 245 3.93 22.81 8.98
C SER A 245 4.13 21.33 9.30
N VAL A 246 3.19 20.49 8.86
CA VAL A 246 3.33 19.04 9.03
C VAL A 246 4.47 18.57 8.13
N ILE A 247 5.66 18.44 8.71
CA ILE A 247 6.74 17.66 8.13
C ILE A 247 6.27 16.21 8.21
N THR A 248 5.64 15.72 7.15
CA THR A 248 5.27 14.32 6.98
C THR A 248 6.51 13.48 6.71
N THR A 249 7.39 13.32 7.70
CA THR A 249 8.33 12.20 7.72
C THR A 249 7.49 10.94 7.77
N ARG A 250 7.44 10.16 6.68
CA ARG A 250 6.58 8.97 6.48
C ARG A 250 6.83 7.94 7.61
N PRO A 251 6.03 7.91 8.69
CA PRO A 251 6.28 7.03 9.83
C PRO A 251 5.75 5.61 9.56
N SER A 252 4.84 5.45 8.59
CA SER A 252 4.16 4.19 8.34
C SER A 252 5.05 3.12 7.73
N ILE A 253 6.04 3.50 6.91
CA ILE A 253 7.03 2.56 6.36
C ILE A 253 8.00 2.10 7.46
N PHE A 254 8.33 2.99 8.40
CA PHE A 254 9.20 2.71 9.53
C PHE A 254 8.60 1.65 10.47
N TRP A 255 7.37 1.85 10.94
CA TRP A 255 6.67 0.88 11.80
C TRP A 255 6.49 -0.47 11.11
N TYR A 256 6.25 -0.47 9.81
CA TYR A 256 6.05 -1.67 9.02
C TYR A 256 7.32 -2.50 8.85
N LEU A 257 8.46 -1.87 8.53
CA LEU A 257 9.76 -2.54 8.47
C LEU A 257 10.19 -3.04 9.84
N SER A 258 9.93 -2.27 10.90
CA SER A 258 10.23 -2.67 12.29
C SER A 258 9.42 -3.89 12.73
N ILE A 259 8.09 -3.90 12.54
CA ILE A 259 7.24 -5.04 12.90
C ILE A 259 7.57 -6.29 12.06
N THR A 260 7.73 -6.14 10.75
CA THR A 260 8.07 -7.27 9.87
C THR A 260 9.43 -7.86 10.23
N ASN A 261 10.40 -6.99 10.53
CA ASN A 261 11.72 -7.42 10.99
C ASN A 261 11.66 -8.08 12.37
N ALA A 262 10.89 -7.54 13.32
CA ALA A 262 10.72 -8.11 14.65
C ALA A 262 10.06 -9.50 14.61
N VAL A 263 9.02 -9.68 13.79
CA VAL A 263 8.33 -10.96 13.61
C VAL A 263 9.23 -11.97 12.90
N ALA A 264 9.88 -11.58 11.80
CA ALA A 264 10.81 -12.46 11.09
C ALA A 264 11.99 -12.87 11.98
N THR A 265 12.58 -11.92 12.71
CA THR A 265 13.67 -12.18 13.64
C THR A 265 13.20 -13.07 14.79
N GLY A 266 12.06 -12.78 15.41
CA GLY A 266 11.48 -13.58 16.50
C GLY A 266 11.22 -15.03 16.10
N MET A 267 10.72 -15.25 14.87
CA MET A 267 10.54 -16.60 14.34
C MET A 267 11.87 -17.31 14.09
N VAL A 268 12.88 -16.64 13.52
CA VAL A 268 14.22 -17.24 13.37
C VAL A 268 14.84 -17.55 14.74
N MET A 269 14.64 -16.69 15.75
CA MET A 269 15.09 -16.95 17.13
C MET A 269 14.41 -18.20 17.70
N TYR A 270 13.10 -18.36 17.48
CA TYR A 270 12.32 -19.52 17.90
C TYR A 270 12.81 -20.83 17.23
N CYS A 271 13.12 -20.78 15.93
CA CYS A 271 13.65 -21.92 15.17
C CYS A 271 15.06 -22.34 15.63
N LEU A 272 15.94 -21.37 15.88
CA LEU A 272 17.35 -21.65 16.21
C LEU A 272 17.57 -22.04 17.67
N GLY A 273 16.70 -21.58 18.59
CA GLY A 273 16.67 -22.01 19.99
C GLY A 273 17.99 -21.81 20.78
N ASN A 274 18.90 -20.94 20.33
CA ASN A 274 20.27 -20.85 20.88
C ASN A 274 20.83 -19.41 20.83
N ILE A 275 21.97 -19.14 21.48
CA ILE A 275 22.60 -17.81 21.64
C ILE A 275 22.87 -17.07 20.31
N ARG A 276 22.93 -17.80 19.18
CA ARG A 276 23.04 -17.25 17.81
C ARG A 276 21.84 -16.36 17.44
N SER A 277 20.70 -16.58 18.08
CA SER A 277 19.50 -15.73 18.00
C SER A 277 19.74 -14.29 18.49
N LEU A 278 20.65 -14.07 19.44
CA LEU A 278 21.04 -12.73 19.91
C LEU A 278 21.81 -11.94 18.86
N ALA A 279 22.55 -12.60 17.97
CA ALA A 279 23.24 -11.92 16.86
C ALA A 279 22.24 -11.40 15.81
N LEU A 280 21.15 -12.14 15.58
CA LEU A 280 20.04 -11.72 14.73
C LEU A 280 19.22 -10.59 15.36
N LEU A 281 18.93 -10.69 16.67
CA LEU A 281 18.31 -9.59 17.42
C LEU A 281 19.18 -8.32 17.37
N ARG A 282 20.49 -8.45 17.53
CA ARG A 282 21.44 -7.33 17.41
C ARG A 282 21.43 -6.71 16.02
N ASN A 283 21.35 -7.51 14.96
CA ASN A 283 21.22 -7.02 13.58
C ASN A 283 19.85 -6.35 13.36
N ALA A 284 18.77 -6.88 13.93
CA ALA A 284 17.44 -6.29 13.84
C ALA A 284 17.35 -4.93 14.56
N VAL A 285 17.95 -4.83 15.76
CA VAL A 285 18.04 -3.58 16.52
C VAL A 285 18.97 -2.57 15.83
N ALA A 286 20.11 -3.01 15.30
CA ALA A 286 21.00 -2.14 14.51
C ALA A 286 20.32 -1.62 13.24
N PHE A 287 19.45 -2.44 12.62
CA PHE A 287 18.62 -2.07 11.48
C PHE A 287 17.55 -1.03 11.85
N GLU A 288 16.86 -1.20 13.00
CA GLU A 288 15.94 -0.19 13.51
C GLU A 288 16.66 1.13 13.84
N PHE A 289 17.85 1.06 14.43
CA PHE A 289 18.69 2.24 14.67
C PHE A 289 19.10 2.91 13.36
N ALA A 290 19.48 2.14 12.33
CA ALA A 290 19.81 2.66 11.01
C ALA A 290 18.61 3.37 10.35
N LEU A 291 17.41 2.78 10.44
CA LEU A 291 16.15 3.40 10.00
C LEU A 291 15.79 4.66 10.79
N MET A 292 15.99 4.67 12.11
CA MET A 292 15.78 5.87 12.94
C MET A 292 16.77 6.98 12.60
N THR A 293 18.04 6.64 12.32
CA THR A 293 19.03 7.62 11.85
C THR A 293 18.76 8.12 10.42
N ASP A 294 18.11 7.33 9.55
CA ASP A 294 17.63 7.74 8.21
C ASP A 294 16.49 8.77 8.29
N ALA A 295 15.54 8.58 9.22
CA ALA A 295 14.46 9.53 9.44
C ALA A 295 14.96 10.92 9.88
N ASN A 296 16.16 10.98 10.46
CA ASN A 296 16.70 12.19 11.09
C ASN A 296 17.82 12.88 10.27
N ASN A 297 18.35 12.28 9.20
CA ASN A 297 19.52 12.83 8.49
C ASN A 297 19.33 12.96 6.97
N ARG A 298 19.47 14.19 6.45
CA ARG A 298 19.32 14.56 5.02
C ARG A 298 20.34 13.90 4.06
N ARG A 299 21.34 13.16 4.56
CA ARG A 299 22.36 12.50 3.72
C ARG A 299 21.92 11.09 3.34
N GLY A 300 21.04 11.00 2.33
CA GLY A 300 20.40 9.75 1.86
C GLY A 300 21.32 8.62 1.37
N ARG A 301 22.64 8.83 1.24
CA ARG A 301 23.60 7.77 0.83
C ARG A 301 23.86 6.74 1.93
N VAL A 302 23.97 7.18 3.18
CA VAL A 302 24.24 6.25 4.31
C VAL A 302 23.04 5.33 4.52
N ALA A 303 21.83 5.86 4.40
CA ALA A 303 20.61 5.05 4.52
C ALA A 303 20.38 4.08 3.36
N ALA A 304 20.65 4.52 2.11
CA ALA A 304 20.58 3.62 0.97
C ALA A 304 21.60 2.48 1.10
N PHE A 305 22.81 2.79 1.56
CA PHE A 305 23.85 1.80 1.86
C PHE A 305 23.42 0.83 2.98
N MET A 306 22.87 1.34 4.09
CA MET A 306 22.39 0.50 5.19
C MET A 306 21.20 -0.40 4.77
N ALA A 307 20.29 0.09 3.92
CA ALA A 307 19.19 -0.71 3.39
C ALA A 307 19.68 -1.80 2.43
N LEU A 308 20.63 -1.49 1.55
CA LEU A 308 21.29 -2.47 0.67
C LEU A 308 22.10 -3.50 1.47
N PHE A 309 22.82 -3.06 2.49
CA PHE A 309 23.57 -3.94 3.40
C PHE A 309 22.62 -4.86 4.17
N GLY A 310 21.52 -4.32 4.72
CA GLY A 310 20.47 -5.09 5.36
C GLY A 310 19.84 -6.11 4.41
N ALA A 311 19.56 -5.73 3.15
CA ALA A 311 19.06 -6.65 2.14
C ALA A 311 20.07 -7.78 1.88
N ALA A 312 21.34 -7.45 1.66
CA ALA A 312 22.41 -8.41 1.40
C ALA A 312 22.63 -9.39 2.56
N VAL A 313 22.60 -8.92 3.80
CA VAL A 313 22.71 -9.77 5.01
C VAL A 313 21.50 -10.72 5.11
N ASN A 314 20.29 -10.22 4.92
CA ASN A 314 19.07 -11.05 4.95
C ASN A 314 19.03 -12.05 3.79
N THR A 315 19.48 -11.66 2.60
CA THR A 315 19.63 -12.55 1.44
C THR A 315 20.67 -13.63 1.72
N GLY A 316 21.81 -13.29 2.32
CA GLY A 316 22.83 -14.27 2.73
C GLY A 316 22.29 -15.26 3.76
N PHE A 317 21.48 -14.79 4.71
CA PHE A 317 20.83 -15.65 5.71
C PHE A 317 19.78 -16.57 5.08
N LEU A 318 18.95 -16.03 4.19
CA LEU A 318 17.98 -16.81 3.41
C LEU A 318 18.70 -17.88 2.58
N LEU A 319 19.79 -17.53 1.88
CA LEU A 319 20.61 -18.48 1.10
C LEU A 319 21.23 -19.55 1.98
N ALA A 320 21.80 -19.19 3.12
CA ALA A 320 22.40 -20.15 4.05
C ALA A 320 21.35 -21.08 4.70
N MET A 321 20.10 -20.61 4.87
CA MET A 321 18.98 -21.46 5.28
C MET A 321 18.52 -22.38 4.13
N SER A 322 18.38 -21.85 2.91
CA SER A 322 17.94 -22.62 1.73
C SER A 322 18.96 -23.68 1.29
N LEU A 323 20.26 -23.42 1.52
CA LEU A 323 21.35 -24.35 1.24
C LEU A 323 21.62 -25.34 2.41
N GLU A 324 20.79 -25.32 3.45
CA GLU A 324 20.94 -26.12 4.68
C GLU A 324 22.26 -25.93 5.45
N TRP A 325 23.07 -24.92 5.11
CA TRP A 325 24.30 -24.59 5.83
C TRP A 325 24.03 -24.17 7.28
N LEU A 326 22.85 -23.59 7.51
CA LEU A 326 22.24 -23.47 8.83
C LEU A 326 21.24 -24.62 9.01
N LYS A 327 21.69 -25.71 9.66
CA LYS A 327 20.80 -26.76 10.19
C LYS A 327 19.85 -26.16 11.22
N MET A 328 18.70 -25.67 10.76
CA MET A 328 17.56 -25.37 11.62
C MET A 328 17.00 -26.70 12.10
N ARG A 329 16.52 -26.78 13.35
CA ARG A 329 15.88 -28.01 13.85
C ARG A 329 14.57 -28.17 13.07
N PRO A 330 14.45 -29.14 12.15
CA PRO A 330 13.28 -29.28 11.29
C PRO A 330 12.04 -29.69 12.09
N ASP A 331 12.23 -30.25 13.29
CA ASP A 331 11.14 -30.84 14.07
C ASP A 331 10.29 -29.84 14.88
N ARG A 332 10.51 -28.54 14.70
CA ARG A 332 9.70 -27.51 15.38
C ARG A 332 8.59 -27.02 14.46
N SER A 333 7.46 -27.70 14.50
CA SER A 333 6.18 -27.18 14.03
C SER A 333 5.75 -26.00 14.91
N ILE A 334 5.43 -24.85 14.31
CA ILE A 334 4.78 -23.75 15.06
C ILE A 334 3.33 -24.11 15.34
N TRP A 335 2.72 -24.85 14.41
CA TRP A 335 1.33 -25.22 14.47
C TRP A 335 1.14 -26.62 13.89
N HIS A 336 0.47 -27.47 14.66
CA HIS A 336 0.04 -28.80 14.25
C HIS A 336 -1.48 -28.83 14.29
N HIS A 337 -2.11 -29.09 13.14
CA HIS A 337 -3.54 -29.35 13.08
C HIS A 337 -3.83 -30.48 12.10
N ARG A 338 -4.31 -31.60 12.63
CA ARG A 338 -4.54 -32.85 11.89
C ARG A 338 -3.26 -33.30 11.18
N GLU A 339 -3.25 -33.29 9.85
CA GLU A 339 -2.13 -33.71 8.99
C GLU A 339 -1.24 -32.54 8.56
N TYR A 340 -1.65 -31.30 8.84
CA TYR A 340 -0.91 -30.12 8.43
C TYR A 340 0.06 -29.68 9.52
N THR A 341 1.32 -29.49 9.11
CA THR A 341 2.40 -29.05 9.97
C THR A 341 2.95 -27.75 9.40
N LEU A 342 2.71 -26.62 10.06
CA LEU A 342 3.37 -25.38 9.68
C LEU A 342 4.76 -25.38 10.27
N ALA A 343 5.75 -25.72 9.45
CA ALA A 343 7.13 -25.77 9.85
C ALA A 343 7.66 -24.34 10.10
N ALA A 344 8.39 -24.17 11.20
CA ALA A 344 8.85 -22.85 11.61
C ALA A 344 9.86 -22.23 10.61
N ASP A 345 10.55 -23.08 9.85
CA ASP A 345 11.49 -22.66 8.82
C ASP A 345 10.79 -22.02 7.61
N ASP A 346 9.60 -22.50 7.22
CA ASP A 346 8.83 -21.93 6.12
C ASP A 346 8.31 -20.52 6.44
N VAL A 347 7.83 -20.33 7.67
CA VAL A 347 7.43 -18.99 8.16
C VAL A 347 8.63 -18.04 8.18
N ALA A 348 9.78 -18.53 8.64
CA ALA A 348 11.02 -17.74 8.66
C ALA A 348 11.51 -17.37 7.24
N LYS A 349 11.52 -18.32 6.30
CA LYS A 349 11.89 -18.11 4.89
C LYS A 349 10.98 -17.08 4.24
N ASN A 350 9.66 -17.21 4.42
CA ASN A 350 8.68 -16.28 3.87
C ASN A 350 8.80 -14.87 4.47
N GLY A 351 9.01 -14.77 5.80
CA GLY A 351 9.26 -13.50 6.47
C GLY A 351 10.51 -12.78 5.97
N LEU A 352 11.63 -13.51 5.86
CA LEU A 352 12.90 -12.99 5.33
C LEU A 352 12.79 -12.58 3.84
N GLY A 353 12.13 -13.41 3.02
CA GLY A 353 11.89 -13.10 1.60
C GLY A 353 11.08 -11.81 1.43
N THR A 354 10.01 -11.66 2.21
CA THR A 354 9.20 -10.44 2.24
C THR A 354 10.04 -9.23 2.65
N LEU A 355 10.88 -9.38 3.68
CA LEU A 355 11.77 -8.32 4.14
C LEU A 355 12.77 -7.88 3.05
N ILE A 356 13.37 -8.84 2.33
CA ILE A 356 14.31 -8.56 1.23
C ILE A 356 13.63 -7.74 0.13
N VAL A 357 12.43 -8.15 -0.31
CA VAL A 357 11.67 -7.43 -1.35
C VAL A 357 11.37 -5.99 -0.91
N LEU A 358 10.97 -5.80 0.34
CA LEU A 358 10.71 -4.47 0.90
C LEU A 358 11.96 -3.61 1.00
N LEU A 359 13.11 -4.20 1.34
CA LEU A 359 14.39 -3.50 1.42
C LEU A 359 14.89 -3.06 0.05
N LEU A 360 14.77 -3.92 -0.97
CA LEU A 360 15.12 -3.59 -2.35
C LEU A 360 14.18 -2.52 -2.93
N TYR A 361 12.89 -2.61 -2.62
CA TYR A 361 11.90 -1.58 -2.95
C TYR A 361 12.23 -0.24 -2.26
N ASN A 362 12.57 -0.30 -0.97
CA ASN A 362 13.33 0.67 -0.16
C ASN A 362 14.45 1.40 -0.93
N GLY A 363 15.49 0.65 -1.28
CA GLY A 363 16.72 1.17 -1.84
C GLY A 363 16.54 1.77 -3.24
N SER A 364 15.71 1.16 -4.08
CA SER A 364 15.48 1.60 -5.47
C SER A 364 14.78 2.96 -5.58
N ARG A 365 13.94 3.33 -4.60
CA ARG A 365 13.18 4.60 -4.61
C ARG A 365 14.02 5.87 -4.42
N LYS A 366 15.23 5.78 -3.86
CA LYS A 366 16.02 6.96 -3.48
C LYS A 366 16.94 7.51 -4.59
N TYR A 367 16.98 6.90 -5.78
CA TYR A 367 17.80 7.38 -6.90
C TYR A 367 17.18 8.52 -7.72
N PHE A 368 15.93 8.92 -7.44
CA PHE A 368 15.31 10.12 -8.01
C PHE A 368 15.24 11.25 -6.98
N VAL A 369 16.37 11.92 -6.74
CA VAL A 369 16.39 13.19 -5.99
C VAL A 369 16.90 14.27 -6.93
N ILE A 370 15.98 15.09 -7.45
CA ILE A 370 16.33 16.33 -8.15
C ILE A 370 16.88 17.29 -7.09
N SER A 371 18.21 17.47 -7.08
CA SER A 371 18.88 18.42 -6.20
C SER A 371 18.63 19.84 -6.68
N ARG A 372 17.77 20.58 -5.98
CA ARG A 372 17.60 22.02 -6.20
C ARG A 372 18.73 22.75 -5.46
N LYS A 373 19.82 23.07 -6.15
CA LYS A 373 20.78 24.08 -5.66
C LYS A 373 20.18 25.46 -5.94
N THR A 374 19.57 26.06 -4.92
CA THR A 374 19.19 27.47 -4.96
C THR A 374 20.41 28.32 -4.65
N ALA A 375 20.92 29.02 -5.67
CA ALA A 375 21.80 30.17 -5.48
C ALA A 375 20.96 31.41 -5.12
N SER A 376 21.50 32.19 -4.18
CA SER A 376 21.22 33.61 -3.86
C SER A 376 19.82 34.03 -3.37
N THR A 377 19.75 34.22 -2.05
CA THR A 377 19.32 35.45 -1.33
C THR A 377 17.97 36.09 -1.68
N GLN A 378 16.94 35.72 -0.92
CA GLN A 378 16.12 36.60 -0.06
C GLN A 378 15.20 35.72 0.82
N PRO A 379 14.96 36.06 2.11
CA PRO A 379 14.17 35.22 3.00
C PRO A 379 12.67 35.42 2.72
N MET A 380 12.15 34.76 1.69
CA MET A 380 10.74 34.37 1.69
C MET A 380 10.65 32.99 2.34
N ASN A 381 10.13 32.96 3.57
CA ASN A 381 9.65 31.74 4.20
C ASN A 381 8.44 31.21 3.42
N VAL A 382 8.66 30.54 2.30
CA VAL A 382 7.68 29.66 1.67
C VAL A 382 8.39 28.35 1.35
N CYS A 383 8.33 27.44 2.33
CA CYS A 383 8.69 26.04 2.15
C CYS A 383 7.58 25.38 1.33
N ILE A 384 7.69 25.44 -0.01
CA ILE A 384 6.81 24.69 -0.92
C ILE A 384 7.29 23.24 -0.94
N THR A 385 6.84 22.45 0.03
CA THR A 385 6.59 21.03 -0.17
C THR A 385 5.17 20.89 -0.69
N CYS A 386 5.00 20.41 -1.92
CA CYS A 386 3.72 20.16 -2.57
C CYS A 386 2.77 19.38 -1.65
N HIS A 387 1.91 20.11 -0.95
CA HIS A 387 0.63 19.64 -0.47
C HIS A 387 -0.44 20.34 -1.31
N CYS A 388 -1.29 19.55 -1.96
CA CYS A 388 -2.49 20.00 -2.65
C CYS A 388 -3.41 20.74 -1.67
N CYS A 389 -3.24 22.07 -1.58
CA CYS A 389 -4.18 23.02 -1.00
C CYS A 389 -3.76 24.43 -1.46
N LEU A 390 -4.10 24.81 -2.71
CA LEU A 390 -4.21 26.23 -3.04
C LEU A 390 -5.68 26.61 -2.95
N GLY A 391 -6.06 27.09 -1.76
CA GLY A 391 -7.17 28.01 -1.66
C GLY A 391 -6.81 29.25 -2.49
N PHE A 392 -7.68 29.60 -3.42
CA PHE A 392 -7.63 30.89 -4.11
C PHE A 392 -7.76 32.01 -3.07
N VAL A 393 -6.63 32.61 -2.69
CA VAL A 393 -6.65 34.00 -2.24
C VAL A 393 -6.80 34.83 -3.51
N LYS A 394 -8.02 35.32 -3.71
CA LYS A 394 -8.36 36.28 -4.77
C LYS A 394 -7.68 37.60 -4.42
N THR A 395 -6.42 37.79 -4.81
CA THR A 395 -5.84 39.15 -4.86
C THR A 395 -6.47 39.85 -6.04
N SER A 396 -7.60 40.51 -5.81
CA SER A 396 -8.15 41.51 -6.70
C SER A 396 -7.18 42.69 -6.76
N SER A 397 -6.25 42.69 -7.72
CA SER A 397 -5.58 43.91 -8.15
C SER A 397 -6.59 44.71 -8.98
N LEU A 398 -7.36 45.56 -8.29
CA LEU A 398 -8.05 46.69 -8.88
C LEU A 398 -6.98 47.65 -9.45
N SER A 399 -6.62 47.49 -10.72
CA SER A 399 -6.09 48.60 -11.51
C SER A 399 -7.29 49.39 -12.03
N ARG A 400 -7.63 50.50 -11.36
CA ARG A 400 -8.47 51.54 -11.95
C ARG A 400 -7.68 52.20 -13.09
N PRO A 401 -8.19 52.28 -14.32
CA PRO A 401 -7.69 53.24 -15.29
C PRO A 401 -8.12 54.65 -14.86
N ARG A 402 -7.19 55.61 -14.90
CA ARG A 402 -7.49 57.04 -15.03
C ARG A 402 -7.56 57.39 -16.50
#